data_AF-A0A5A8CWT5-F1
#
_entry.id   AF-A0A5A8CWT5-F1
#
_cell.length_a   1.000
_cell.length_b   1.000
_cell.length_c   1.000
_cell.angle_alpha   90.00
_cell.angle_beta   90.00
_cell.angle_gamma   90.00
#
_symmetry.space_group_name_H-M   'P 1'
#
loop_
_entity.id
_entity.type
_entity.pdbx_description
1 polymer ?
#
loop_
_entity_poly.entity_id
_entity_poly.type
_entity_poly.pdbx_seq_one_letter_code
_entity_poly.pdbx_strand_id
1 'polypeptide(L)'
;MRGYTLWSSMANTRAGIQMASVFSAHYPERLGAVVLLEPPSVFGALLSAIRPFLDAKTVAKIRSVHGSTDVAAVLDELLTREQRAWVDEAMRIPAEPGSLPPAEMLPSGAPPGPETPLSRELLGWERAEAE
;
A
#
# COMPACT_ATOMS: atom_id res chain seq x y z
N MET A 1 6.25 -1.14 19.73
CA MET A 1 5.66 0.20 19.47
C MET A 1 5.70 0.41 17.96
N ARG A 2 4.55 0.48 17.29
CA ARG A 2 4.42 0.36 15.82
C ARG A 2 5.23 1.43 15.09
N GLY A 3 6.07 0.99 14.15
CA GLY A 3 7.14 1.75 13.50
C GLY A 3 6.68 2.80 12.50
N TYR A 4 6.26 3.96 13.02
CA TYR A 4 6.23 5.22 12.28
C TYR A 4 6.90 6.29 13.12
N THR A 5 8.23 6.36 13.07
CA THR A 5 8.97 7.48 13.65
C THR A 5 8.78 8.72 12.77
N LEU A 6 8.45 9.86 13.38
CA LEU A 6 8.35 11.16 12.70
C LEU A 6 9.58 11.47 11.83
N TRP A 7 10.74 10.92 12.20
CA TRP A 7 11.99 11.10 11.47
C TRP A 7 12.05 10.32 10.14
N SER A 8 11.48 9.10 10.06
CA SER A 8 11.41 8.35 8.79
C SER A 8 10.36 8.93 7.86
N SER A 9 9.25 9.44 8.40
CA SER A 9 8.17 10.07 7.63
C SER A 9 8.59 11.42 7.01
N MET A 10 9.53 12.14 7.64
CA MET A 10 10.07 13.40 7.10
C MET A 10 11.22 13.22 6.10
N ALA A 11 11.86 12.05 6.03
CA ALA A 11 13.09 11.87 5.24
C ALA A 11 12.88 12.00 3.73
N ASN A 12 11.65 11.89 3.19
CA ASN A 12 11.45 12.05 1.75
C ASN A 12 10.04 12.43 1.29
N THR A 13 9.37 13.35 1.99
CA THR A 13 8.06 13.88 1.55
C THR A 13 8.11 14.44 0.11
N ARG A 14 9.24 15.06 -0.26
CA ARG A 14 9.47 15.55 -1.63
C ARG A 14 9.49 14.42 -2.65
N ALA A 15 10.15 13.30 -2.36
CA ALA A 15 10.14 12.14 -3.26
C ALA A 15 8.74 11.54 -3.39
N GLY A 16 7.98 11.45 -2.29
CA GLY A 16 6.57 11.02 -2.34
C GLY A 16 5.69 11.93 -3.21
N ILE A 17 5.86 13.25 -3.10
CA ILE A 17 5.14 14.23 -3.93
C ILE A 17 5.56 14.10 -5.40
N GLN A 18 6.86 13.99 -5.69
CA GLN A 18 7.35 13.81 -7.07
C GLN A 18 6.84 12.52 -7.68
N MET A 19 6.84 11.42 -6.92
CA MET A 19 6.29 10.15 -7.36
C MET A 19 4.79 10.28 -7.68
N ALA A 20 4.01 10.89 -6.79
CA ALA A 20 2.58 11.14 -7.01
C ALA A 20 2.33 12.01 -8.26
N SER A 21 3.18 13.02 -8.50
CA SER A 21 3.12 13.87 -9.68
C SER A 21 3.41 13.09 -10.97
N VAL A 22 4.41 12.21 -10.98
CA VAL A 22 4.77 11.38 -12.14
C VAL A 22 3.64 10.40 -12.45
N PHE A 23 3.07 9.72 -11.44
CA PHE A 23 1.94 8.83 -11.63
C PHE A 23 0.71 9.57 -12.20
N SER A 24 0.41 10.75 -11.66
CA SER A 24 -0.74 11.53 -12.12
C SER A 24 -0.55 12.09 -13.55
N ALA A 25 0.68 12.45 -13.92
CA ALA A 25 0.99 13.03 -15.23
C ALA A 25 1.10 11.99 -16.36
N HIS A 26 1.73 10.85 -16.10
CA HIS A 26 2.00 9.84 -17.13
C HIS A 26 1.02 8.67 -17.15
N TYR A 27 0.29 8.44 -16.06
CA TYR A 27 -0.67 7.36 -15.94
C TYR A 27 -2.00 7.83 -15.34
N PRO A 28 -2.66 8.80 -16.00
CA PRO A 28 -3.97 9.24 -15.58
C PRO A 28 -4.93 8.03 -15.54
N GLU A 29 -5.71 7.94 -14.47
CA GLU A 29 -6.75 6.92 -14.24
C GLU A 29 -6.30 5.50 -13.83
N ARG A 30 -5.01 5.26 -13.57
CA ARG A 30 -4.57 3.96 -13.01
C ARG A 30 -4.88 3.75 -11.54
N LEU A 31 -5.05 4.85 -10.80
CA LEU A 31 -5.44 4.78 -9.39
C LEU A 31 -6.97 4.65 -9.31
N GLY A 32 -7.49 3.50 -8.90
CA GLY A 32 -8.93 3.27 -8.72
C GLY A 32 -9.46 3.91 -7.43
N ALA A 33 -8.94 3.47 -6.29
CA ALA A 33 -9.27 3.99 -4.97
C ALA A 33 -8.05 3.87 -4.04
N VAL A 34 -7.98 4.73 -3.02
CA VAL A 34 -7.04 4.61 -1.90
C VAL A 34 -7.85 4.46 -0.64
N VAL A 35 -7.78 3.30 0.00
CA VAL A 35 -8.50 3.04 1.26
C VAL A 35 -7.51 3.06 2.41
N LEU A 36 -7.73 3.97 3.36
CA LEU A 36 -6.98 4.06 4.59
C LEU A 36 -7.76 3.32 5.67
N LEU A 37 -7.27 2.15 6.07
CA LEU A 37 -7.87 1.30 7.11
C LEU A 37 -7.37 1.75 8.49
N GLU A 38 -8.30 2.17 9.35
CA GLU A 38 -8.04 2.59 10.73
C GLU A 38 -6.82 3.51 10.89
N PRO A 39 -6.73 4.62 10.10
CA PRO A 39 -5.57 5.49 10.15
C PRO A 39 -5.47 6.16 11.53
N PRO A 40 -4.27 6.24 12.13
CA PRO A 40 -4.07 6.97 13.37
C PRO A 40 -4.30 8.48 13.15
N SER A 41 -4.69 9.22 14.19
CA SER A 41 -5.12 10.62 14.08
C SER A 41 -4.09 11.55 13.41
N VAL A 42 -2.79 11.23 13.54
CA VAL A 42 -1.69 11.96 12.88
C VAL A 42 -1.77 11.92 11.35
N PHE A 43 -2.33 10.86 10.77
CA PHE A 43 -2.49 10.73 9.32
C PHE A 43 -3.47 11.76 8.74
N GLY A 44 -4.46 12.23 9.53
CA GLY A 44 -5.35 13.29 9.09
C GLY A 44 -4.61 14.62 8.85
N ALA A 45 -3.67 14.96 9.74
CA ALA A 45 -2.83 16.15 9.60
C ALA A 45 -1.86 16.01 8.43
N LEU A 46 -1.21 14.84 8.29
CA LEU A 46 -0.32 14.55 7.16
C LEU A 46 -1.08 14.64 5.83
N LEU A 47 -2.24 14.00 5.73
CA LEU A 47 -3.07 14.02 4.52
C LEU A 47 -3.48 15.46 4.16
N SER A 48 -3.85 16.26 5.16
CA SER A 48 -4.18 17.67 4.96
C SER A 48 -2.99 18.50 4.46
N ALA A 49 -1.78 18.19 4.91
CA ALA A 49 -0.56 18.85 4.44
C ALA A 49 -0.17 18.48 3.00
N ILE A 50 -0.45 17.25 2.56
CA ILE A 50 -0.14 16.80 1.19
C ILE A 50 -1.24 17.09 0.17
N ARG A 51 -2.49 17.29 0.60
CA ARG A 51 -3.65 17.59 -0.26
C ARG A 51 -3.40 18.69 -1.30
N PRO A 52 -2.74 19.82 -0.99
CA PRO A 52 -2.48 20.87 -1.98
C PRO A 52 -1.60 20.44 -3.15
N PHE A 53 -0.85 19.35 -2.99
CA PHE A 53 0.05 18.80 -4.00
C PHE A 53 -0.58 17.63 -4.78
N LEU A 54 -1.79 17.21 -4.42
CA LEU A 54 -2.53 16.15 -5.09
C LEU A 54 -3.59 16.76 -6.02
N ASP A 55 -3.77 16.15 -7.19
CA ASP A 55 -4.87 16.52 -8.08
C ASP A 55 -6.24 16.25 -7.41
N ALA A 56 -7.24 17.09 -7.70
CA ALA A 56 -8.57 16.96 -7.12
C ALA A 56 -9.20 15.58 -7.37
N LYS A 57 -8.92 14.96 -8.53
CA LYS A 57 -9.39 13.60 -8.86
C LYS A 57 -8.71 12.53 -7.99
N THR A 58 -7.46 12.76 -7.59
CA THR A 58 -6.72 11.86 -6.69
C THR A 58 -7.24 11.99 -5.27
N VAL A 59 -7.52 13.22 -4.80
CA VAL A 59 -8.09 13.44 -3.47
C VAL A 59 -9.47 12.80 -3.34
N ALA A 60 -10.31 12.87 -4.38
CA ALA A 60 -11.65 12.26 -4.39
C ALA A 60 -11.62 10.72 -4.28
N LYS A 61 -10.49 10.09 -4.57
CA LYS A 61 -10.32 8.62 -4.50
C LYS A 61 -9.89 8.13 -3.12
N ILE A 62 -9.55 9.03 -2.20
CA ILE A 62 -9.09 8.68 -0.86
C ILE A 62 -10.31 8.47 0.06
N ARG A 63 -10.49 7.24 0.53
CA ARG A 63 -11.52 6.84 1.50
C ARG A 63 -10.83 6.49 2.83
N SER A 64 -11.12 7.27 3.88
CA SER A 64 -10.68 6.94 5.24
C SER A 64 -11.79 6.20 5.97
N VAL A 65 -11.51 4.98 6.42
CA VAL A 65 -12.50 4.10 7.05
C VAL A 65 -12.06 3.80 8.47
N HIS A 66 -12.97 3.94 9.42
CA HIS A 66 -12.72 3.72 10.84
C HIS A 66 -13.71 2.68 11.36
N GLY A 67 -13.25 1.76 12.21
CA GLY A 67 -14.09 0.72 12.78
C GLY A 67 -14.19 -0.54 11.92
N SER A 68 -14.27 -1.68 12.58
CA SER A 68 -14.18 -3.00 11.95
C SER A 68 -15.33 -3.31 10.99
N THR A 69 -16.56 -2.87 11.29
CA THR A 69 -17.73 -3.09 10.44
C THR A 69 -17.63 -2.32 9.12
N ASP A 70 -17.22 -1.06 9.17
CA ASP A 70 -17.10 -0.21 7.98
C ASP A 70 -15.93 -0.65 7.11
N VAL A 71 -14.82 -1.07 7.74
CA VAL A 71 -13.67 -1.67 7.03
C VAL A 71 -14.12 -2.91 6.26
N ALA A 72 -14.87 -3.80 6.89
CA ALA A 72 -15.32 -5.02 6.24
C ALA A 72 -16.23 -4.71 5.04
N ALA A 73 -17.17 -3.79 5.17
CA ALA A 73 -18.07 -3.42 4.07
C ALA A 73 -17.31 -2.85 2.86
N VAL A 74 -16.33 -1.97 3.10
CA VAL A 74 -15.53 -1.35 2.01
C VAL A 74 -14.63 -2.36 1.31
N LEU A 75 -14.02 -3.27 2.07
CA LEU A 75 -13.18 -4.31 1.48
C LEU A 75 -14.01 -5.30 0.65
N ASP A 76 -15.25 -5.61 1.05
CA ASP A 76 -16.15 -6.48 0.28
C ASP A 76 -16.68 -5.80 -1.00
N GLU A 77 -16.82 -4.48 -1.00
CA GLU A 77 -17.14 -3.69 -2.20
C GLU A 77 -16.00 -3.71 -3.23
N LEU A 78 -14.75 -3.65 -2.77
CA LEU A 78 -13.59 -3.38 -3.63
C LEU A 78 -12.81 -4.62 -4.05
N LEU A 79 -12.87 -5.70 -3.26
CA LEU A 79 -12.02 -6.87 -3.43
C LEU A 79 -12.84 -8.11 -3.80
N THR A 80 -12.24 -8.99 -4.59
CA THR A 80 -12.79 -10.34 -4.77
C THR A 80 -12.68 -11.12 -3.47
N ARG A 81 -13.48 -12.19 -3.33
CA ARG A 81 -13.46 -13.07 -2.15
C ARG A 81 -12.06 -13.60 -1.82
N GLU A 82 -11.27 -13.88 -2.84
CA GLU A 82 -9.91 -14.41 -2.72
C GLU A 82 -8.94 -13.33 -2.20
N GLN A 83 -8.98 -12.14 -2.81
CA GLN A 83 -8.22 -10.97 -2.34
C GLN A 83 -8.61 -10.58 -0.92
N ARG A 84 -9.90 -10.69 -0.58
CA ARG A 84 -10.41 -10.39 0.75
C ARG A 84 -9.83 -11.31 1.81
N ALA A 85 -9.83 -12.62 1.55
CA ALA A 85 -9.25 -13.60 2.47
C ALA A 85 -7.75 -13.34 2.71
N TRP A 86 -7.02 -12.96 1.66
CA TRP A 86 -5.61 -12.58 1.78
C TRP A 86 -5.41 -11.33 2.64
N VAL A 87 -6.21 -10.28 2.44
CA VAL A 87 -6.12 -9.03 3.23
C VAL A 87 -6.49 -9.28 4.69
N ASP A 88 -7.52 -10.08 4.97
CA ASP A 88 -7.90 -10.42 6.35
C ASP A 88 -6.76 -11.15 7.08
N GLU A 89 -6.05 -12.05 6.40
CA GLU A 89 -4.88 -12.71 6.97
C GLU A 89 -3.73 -11.71 7.18
N ALA A 90 -3.44 -10.86 6.20
CA ALA A 90 -2.41 -9.82 6.31
C ALA A 90 -2.68 -8.87 7.49
N MET A 91 -3.95 -8.56 7.78
CA MET A 91 -4.33 -7.73 8.92
C MET A 91 -4.16 -8.43 10.28
N ARG A 92 -4.12 -9.77 10.32
CA ARG A 92 -3.88 -10.56 11.54
C ARG A 92 -2.40 -10.74 11.85
N ILE A 93 -1.56 -10.79 10.82
CA ILE A 93 -0.12 -10.99 10.96
C ILE A 93 0.54 -9.73 11.56
N PRO A 94 1.49 -9.88 12.51
CA PRO A 94 2.27 -8.76 13.00
C PRO A 94 3.03 -8.05 11.88
N ALA A 95 3.07 -6.72 11.90
CA ALA A 95 3.74 -5.91 10.88
C ALA A 95 5.27 -5.87 11.08
N GLU A 96 5.91 -7.04 11.06
CA GLU A 96 7.36 -7.18 11.05
C GLU A 96 7.88 -7.27 9.60
N PRO A 97 9.08 -6.77 9.29
CA PRO A 97 9.66 -6.92 7.95
C PRO A 97 9.66 -8.38 7.50
N GLY A 98 9.14 -8.64 6.29
CA GLY A 98 9.02 -9.99 5.73
C GLY A 98 7.77 -10.77 6.16
N SER A 99 6.93 -10.19 7.01
CA SER A 99 5.64 -10.78 7.39
C SER A 99 4.60 -10.56 6.30
N LEU A 100 4.29 -11.61 5.55
CA LEU A 100 3.24 -11.66 4.53
C LEU A 100 2.42 -12.93 4.73
N PRO A 101 1.14 -12.95 4.32
CA PRO A 101 0.40 -14.20 4.23
C PRO A 101 1.13 -15.22 3.35
N PRO A 102 0.92 -16.54 3.58
CA PRO A 102 1.53 -17.59 2.77
C PRO A 102 1.32 -17.36 1.27
N ALA A 103 2.33 -17.64 0.45
CA ALA A 103 2.29 -17.40 -1.00
C ALA A 103 1.19 -18.22 -1.69
N GLU A 104 0.79 -19.34 -1.09
CA GLU A 104 -0.29 -20.19 -1.57
C GLU A 104 -1.67 -19.53 -1.44
N MET A 105 -1.80 -18.50 -0.59
CA MET A 105 -3.01 -17.69 -0.44
C MET A 105 -3.05 -16.49 -1.40
N LEU A 106 -2.04 -16.31 -2.26
CA LEU A 106 -2.04 -15.20 -3.21
C LEU A 106 -3.23 -15.31 -4.17
N PRO A 107 -3.96 -14.21 -4.40
CA PRO A 107 -5.12 -14.23 -5.27
C PRO A 107 -4.72 -14.57 -6.71
N SER A 108 -5.59 -15.28 -7.42
CA SER A 108 -5.41 -15.63 -8.83
C SER A 108 -5.14 -14.38 -9.67
N GLY A 109 -3.97 -14.35 -10.33
CA GLY A 109 -3.50 -13.18 -11.09
C GLY A 109 -2.59 -12.22 -10.32
N ALA A 110 -2.20 -12.55 -9.08
CA ALA A 110 -1.09 -11.88 -8.42
C ALA A 110 0.18 -12.01 -9.28
N PRO A 111 0.99 -10.93 -9.41
CA PRO A 111 2.28 -11.04 -10.09
C PRO A 111 3.10 -12.13 -9.40
N PRO A 112 3.85 -12.93 -10.18
CA PRO A 112 4.56 -14.06 -9.62
C PRO A 112 5.56 -13.54 -8.59
N GLY A 113 5.60 -14.20 -7.43
CA GLY A 113 6.39 -13.80 -6.27
C GLY A 113 7.89 -13.72 -6.59
N PRO A 114 8.69 -13.15 -5.66
CA PRO A 114 10.13 -12.98 -5.83
C PRO A 114 10.90 -14.29 -6.09
N GLU A 115 10.30 -15.44 -5.79
CA GLU A 115 10.83 -16.78 -6.09
C GLU A 115 10.99 -17.08 -7.59
N THR A 116 10.43 -16.27 -8.48
CA THR A 116 10.54 -16.48 -9.94
C THR A 116 11.96 -16.12 -10.42
N PRO A 117 12.56 -16.88 -11.36
CA PRO A 117 13.87 -16.52 -11.92
C PRO A 117 13.93 -15.07 -12.45
N LEU A 118 12.86 -14.61 -13.09
CA LEU A 118 12.74 -13.24 -13.62
C LEU A 118 12.74 -12.17 -12.52
N SER A 119 12.15 -12.45 -11.35
CA SER A 119 12.09 -11.49 -10.24
C SER A 119 13.42 -11.40 -9.48
N ARG A 120 14.18 -12.50 -9.39
CA ARG A 120 15.53 -12.50 -8.81
C ARG A 120 16.51 -11.67 -9.65
N GLU A 121 16.40 -11.78 -10.98
CA GLU A 121 17.20 -11.02 -11.93
C GLU A 121 16.86 -9.52 -11.91
N LEU A 122 15.57 -9.17 -11.94
CA LEU A 122 15.10 -7.77 -11.95
C LEU A 122 15.34 -7.02 -10.63
N LEU A 123 15.28 -7.70 -9.48
CA LEU A 123 15.53 -7.12 -8.16
C LEU A 123 17.01 -7.15 -7.75
N GLY A 124 17.87 -7.76 -8.56
CA GLY A 124 19.32 -7.81 -8.35
C GLY A 124 19.75 -8.61 -7.12
N TRP A 125 18.87 -9.43 -6.55
CA TRP A 125 19.13 -10.19 -5.33
C TRP A 125 20.10 -11.37 -5.52
N GLU A 126 20.35 -11.82 -6.75
CA GLU A 126 21.39 -12.82 -7.04
C GLU A 126 22.81 -12.31 -6.73
N ARG A 127 23.03 -10.99 -6.70
CA ARG A 127 24.34 -10.42 -6.37
C ARG A 127 24.56 -10.23 -4.88
N ALA A 128 23.51 -10.27 -4.07
CA ALA A 128 23.60 -10.06 -2.62
C ALA A 128 23.95 -11.33 -1.84
N GLU A 129 23.83 -12.52 -2.44
CA GLU A 129 24.13 -13.82 -1.82
C GLU A 129 25.53 -14.37 -2.21
N ALA A 130 26.29 -13.63 -3.03
CA ALA A 130 27.61 -14.03 -3.54
C ALA A 130 28.80 -13.29 -2.87
N GLU A 131 28.55 -12.47 -1.86
CA GLU A 131 29.55 -11.83 -0.97
C GLU A 131 29.37 -12.28 0.49
#